data_AF-A0A5P1FQ64-F1
#
_entry.id   AF-A0A5P1FQ64-F1
#
_cell.length_a   1.000
_cell.length_b   1.000
_cell.length_c   1.000
_cell.angle_alpha   90.00
_cell.angle_beta   90.00
_cell.angle_gamma   90.00
#
_symmetry.space_group_name_H-M   'P 1'
#
loop_
_entity.id
_entity.type
_entity.pdbx_description
1 polymer ?
#
loop_
_entity_poly.entity_id
_entity_poly.type
_entity_poly.pdbx_seq_one_letter_code
_entity_poly.pdbx_strand_id
1 'polypeptide(L)'
;MAGGEVGDTRLRRALMRALVGQTGRRAETIVLPLELLRQLKPSEFTDTNEYHHWQRRQLKVLETGLSLHPSTPLDHPNSAAFRLREVVQMSELKPIDTSKNSEAMCTLCSSVLTLAWRSPNNFPTSDVCHWADGYPLNVYLYLSLIHSIFDLRDETVVLDELDELIELMKKTWVVLGINKMIHDVCFTWALFEQYVITGQIEPDLMCAVLAMLTEVASDIKKADREPGYLKILSATLSSMQGWAEKKLMNYHEGFEKGLIGTMENVLSLALSIAKISEDVPSMRGGLLMDRDGGITMNLLESRVDMYIRSSLKSAFAKIFENGHWQIDSTVMEIEEYPNEVLLQLTKEIKALAIYEKENFSPLLKQWHPVPSAVAVATIHSCFGIVLKQYMARITTLTNESIRVLQTAGKLEKILIQMVVEDSSECDDGGKGVVTEMIPYEVDSVVKNLMKNWINERLRIGRECFLRAKETESWNPKSKSEPYAQSAVDLMMVVKVTVDEFIDIPSSVREELVQDLVDGLENLFQDYTSFVSSCGGGRGRRRCEGGGDADGMATDSWSRISQRQRVSRGGMGAIVLGVRVLMPPTTGRWNRSDPNTVLRVLCHRNDEVASWFLKKTFQLPKRR
;
A
#
# COMPACT_ATOMS: atom_id res chain seq x y z
N MET A 1 -6.67 -41.87 1.10
CA MET A 1 -8.04 -42.02 1.63
C MET A 1 -8.16 -43.17 2.65
N ALA A 2 -7.63 -44.37 2.39
CA ALA A 2 -7.72 -45.51 3.34
C ALA A 2 -7.09 -45.29 4.75
N GLY A 3 -6.05 -44.45 4.87
CA GLY A 3 -5.42 -44.16 6.16
C GLY A 3 -6.26 -43.29 7.12
N GLY A 4 -7.16 -42.45 6.58
CA GLY A 4 -8.07 -41.62 7.38
C GLY A 4 -9.21 -42.44 8.00
N GLU A 5 -9.84 -43.29 7.20
CA GLU A 5 -10.96 -44.15 7.64
C GLU A 5 -10.56 -45.14 8.75
N VAL A 6 -9.36 -45.71 8.69
CA VAL A 6 -8.83 -46.62 9.73
C VAL A 6 -8.53 -45.85 11.03
N GLY A 7 -8.04 -44.61 10.93
CA GLY A 7 -7.84 -43.72 12.07
C GLY A 7 -9.16 -43.32 12.75
N ASP A 8 -10.18 -42.98 11.97
CA ASP A 8 -11.50 -42.56 12.47
C ASP A 8 -12.26 -43.72 13.12
N THR A 9 -12.19 -44.92 12.54
CA THR A 9 -12.80 -46.12 13.14
C THR A 9 -12.10 -46.56 14.43
N ARG A 10 -10.77 -46.35 14.54
CA ARG A 10 -10.02 -46.56 15.78
C ARG A 10 -10.46 -45.56 16.86
N LEU A 11 -10.53 -44.27 16.52
CA LEU A 11 -10.96 -43.22 17.44
C LEU A 11 -12.39 -43.45 17.93
N ARG A 12 -13.34 -43.70 17.02
CA ARG A 12 -14.75 -43.98 17.35
C ARG A 12 -14.89 -45.16 18.31
N ARG A 13 -14.16 -46.26 18.08
CA ARG A 13 -14.15 -47.42 19.00
C ARG A 13 -13.56 -47.09 20.36
N ALA A 14 -12.51 -46.27 20.43
CA ALA A 14 -11.92 -45.82 21.69
C ALA A 14 -12.90 -44.95 22.49
N LEU A 15 -13.58 -44.01 21.82
CA LEU A 15 -14.59 -43.15 22.44
C LEU A 15 -15.79 -43.95 22.95
N MET A 16 -16.28 -44.93 22.18
CA MET A 16 -17.35 -45.82 22.65
C MET A 16 -16.92 -46.62 23.88
N ARG A 17 -15.68 -47.15 23.91
CA ARG A 17 -15.14 -47.86 25.09
C ARG A 17 -14.99 -46.94 26.31
N ALA A 18 -14.51 -45.73 26.10
CA ALA A 18 -14.41 -44.69 27.12
C ALA A 18 -15.77 -44.35 27.72
N LEU A 19 -16.80 -44.20 26.88
CA LEU A 19 -18.15 -43.83 27.31
C LEU A 19 -18.86 -44.99 28.04
N VAL A 20 -18.70 -46.22 27.55
CA VAL A 20 -19.25 -47.44 28.19
C VAL A 20 -18.61 -47.71 29.55
N GLY A 21 -17.32 -47.39 29.73
CA GLY A 21 -16.61 -47.51 31.01
C GLY A 21 -16.97 -46.44 32.05
N GLN A 22 -17.79 -45.44 31.69
CA GLN A 22 -18.13 -44.26 32.50
C GLN A 22 -19.63 -44.16 32.81
N THR A 23 -20.38 -45.27 32.75
CA THR A 23 -21.83 -45.31 33.03
C THR A 23 -22.21 -44.52 34.28
N GLY A 24 -22.90 -43.39 34.08
CA GLY A 24 -23.37 -42.48 35.15
C GLY A 24 -22.61 -41.16 35.31
N ARG A 25 -21.46 -40.95 34.65
CA ARG A 25 -20.74 -39.66 34.67
C ARG A 25 -21.12 -38.78 33.48
N ARG A 26 -21.21 -37.46 33.70
CA ARG A 26 -21.44 -36.48 32.62
C ARG A 26 -20.23 -36.45 31.68
N ALA A 27 -20.48 -36.35 30.37
CA ALA A 27 -19.42 -36.24 29.35
C ALA A 27 -18.46 -35.07 29.61
N GLU A 28 -18.97 -34.02 30.26
CA GLU A 28 -18.24 -32.81 30.67
C GLU A 28 -17.12 -33.08 31.69
N THR A 29 -17.10 -34.27 32.30
CA THR A 29 -16.11 -34.68 33.31
C THR A 29 -14.92 -35.47 32.74
N ILE A 30 -14.94 -35.74 31.43
CA ILE A 30 -13.97 -36.59 30.75
C ILE A 30 -12.81 -35.74 30.23
N VAL A 31 -11.59 -36.03 30.71
CA VAL A 31 -10.35 -35.53 30.11
C VAL A 31 -10.02 -36.39 28.90
N LEU A 32 -10.47 -35.95 27.72
CA LEU A 32 -10.45 -36.74 26.48
C LEU A 32 -9.07 -37.32 26.13
N PRO A 33 -7.96 -36.53 26.10
CA PRO A 33 -6.66 -37.08 25.72
C PRO A 33 -6.14 -38.13 26.70
N LEU A 34 -6.44 -37.98 28.00
CA LEU A 34 -6.07 -38.96 29.02
C LEU A 34 -6.82 -40.28 28.83
N GLU A 35 -8.12 -40.22 28.53
CA GLU A 35 -8.91 -41.43 28.34
C GLU A 35 -8.53 -42.14 27.03
N LEU A 36 -8.21 -41.39 25.98
CA LEU A 36 -7.66 -41.96 24.75
C LEU A 36 -6.34 -42.71 25.00
N LEU A 37 -5.43 -42.15 25.80
CA LEU A 37 -4.18 -42.80 26.22
C LEU A 37 -4.41 -44.10 27.01
N ARG A 38 -5.52 -44.22 27.74
CA ARG A 38 -5.88 -45.43 28.51
C ARG A 38 -6.50 -46.52 27.66
N GLN A 39 -7.27 -46.14 26.65
CA GLN A 39 -8.06 -47.07 25.85
C GLN A 39 -7.30 -47.63 24.65
N LEU A 40 -6.46 -46.82 24.00
CA LEU A 40 -5.76 -47.21 22.78
C LEU A 40 -4.42 -47.87 23.08
N LYS A 41 -4.27 -49.13 22.63
CA LYS A 41 -3.05 -49.91 22.81
C LYS A 41 -2.12 -49.80 21.59
N PRO A 42 -0.80 -50.00 21.76
CA PRO A 42 0.16 -50.03 20.64
C PRO A 42 -0.22 -50.99 19.50
N SER A 43 -0.91 -52.10 19.82
CA SER A 43 -1.39 -53.09 18.86
C SER A 43 -2.48 -52.58 17.89
N GLU A 44 -3.06 -51.41 18.15
CA GLU A 44 -4.09 -50.77 17.32
C GLU A 44 -3.49 -49.79 16.28
N PHE A 45 -2.16 -49.75 16.15
CA PHE A 45 -1.40 -48.87 15.25
C PHE A 45 -0.61 -49.68 14.23
N THR A 46 -0.29 -49.09 13.08
CA THR A 46 0.43 -49.79 12.01
C THR A 46 1.88 -50.07 12.40
N ASP A 47 2.49 -49.15 13.16
CA ASP A 47 3.84 -49.29 13.65
C ASP A 47 4.07 -48.51 14.96
N THR A 48 5.19 -48.83 15.63
CA THR A 48 5.57 -48.24 16.92
C THR A 48 5.83 -46.74 16.84
N ASN A 49 6.25 -46.23 15.68
CA ASN A 49 6.51 -44.81 15.48
C ASN A 49 5.18 -44.05 15.35
N GLU A 50 4.19 -44.56 14.61
CA GLU A 50 2.85 -43.97 14.51
C GLU A 50 2.23 -43.84 15.91
N TYR A 51 2.31 -44.91 16.71
CA TYR A 51 1.84 -44.90 18.10
C TYR A 51 2.58 -43.85 18.94
N HIS A 52 3.92 -43.78 18.85
CA HIS A 52 4.71 -42.81 19.62
C HIS A 52 4.38 -41.37 19.23
N HIS A 53 4.23 -41.06 17.95
CA HIS A 53 3.82 -39.73 17.48
C HIS A 53 2.42 -39.37 17.96
N TRP A 54 1.46 -40.30 17.86
CA TRP A 54 0.10 -40.10 18.37
C TRP A 54 0.09 -39.88 19.89
N GLN A 55 0.83 -40.68 20.65
CA GLN A 55 0.93 -40.57 22.10
C GLN A 55 1.53 -39.21 22.52
N ARG A 56 2.60 -38.77 21.86
CA ARG A 56 3.17 -37.43 22.08
C ARG A 56 2.19 -36.32 21.77
N ARG A 57 1.34 -36.45 20.74
CA ARG A 57 0.29 -35.47 20.46
C ARG A 57 -0.70 -35.36 21.62
N GLN A 58 -1.18 -36.48 22.17
CA GLN A 58 -2.11 -36.47 23.32
C GLN A 58 -1.48 -35.82 24.56
N LEU A 59 -0.22 -36.15 24.86
CA LEU A 59 0.52 -35.57 25.98
C LEU A 59 0.74 -34.07 25.81
N LYS A 60 1.05 -33.60 24.61
CA LYS A 60 1.18 -32.17 24.30
C LYS A 60 -0.14 -31.42 24.44
N VAL A 61 -1.27 -32.01 24.06
CA VAL A 61 -2.60 -31.40 24.28
C VAL A 61 -2.85 -31.22 25.78
N LEU A 62 -2.55 -32.24 26.60
CA LEU A 62 -2.66 -32.15 28.06
C LEU A 62 -1.74 -31.08 28.65
N GLU A 63 -0.49 -31.02 28.22
CA GLU A 63 0.46 -29.99 28.67
C GLU A 63 -0.03 -28.59 28.28
N THR A 64 -0.56 -28.43 27.08
CA THR A 64 -1.05 -27.14 26.57
C THR A 64 -2.23 -26.64 27.41
N GLY A 65 -3.23 -27.48 27.67
CA GLY A 65 -4.43 -27.07 28.41
C GLY A 65 -4.21 -26.92 29.91
N LEU A 66 -3.43 -27.81 30.53
CA LEU A 66 -3.30 -27.86 31.99
C LEU A 66 -2.14 -27.03 32.53
N SER A 67 -1.06 -26.87 31.75
CA SER A 67 0.16 -26.20 32.19
C SER A 67 0.41 -24.85 31.51
N LEU A 68 0.23 -24.75 30.19
CA LEU A 68 0.59 -23.54 29.43
C LEU A 68 -0.55 -22.51 29.40
N HIS A 69 -1.77 -22.98 29.16
CA HIS A 69 -2.94 -22.14 28.94
C HIS A 69 -4.14 -22.59 29.78
N PRO A 70 -4.01 -22.73 31.11
CA PRO A 70 -5.15 -23.07 31.93
C PRO A 70 -6.10 -21.88 32.10
N SER A 71 -7.41 -22.14 32.12
CA SER A 71 -8.43 -21.11 32.44
C SER A 71 -8.25 -20.57 33.86
N THR A 72 -7.94 -21.48 34.79
CA THR A 72 -7.55 -21.15 36.17
C THR A 72 -6.03 -21.08 36.28
N PRO A 73 -5.44 -19.92 36.62
CA PRO A 73 -3.99 -19.77 36.78
C PRO A 73 -3.37 -20.81 37.74
N LEU A 74 -2.10 -21.15 37.52
CA LEU A 74 -1.35 -22.02 38.41
C LEU A 74 -0.75 -21.20 39.56
N ASP A 75 -0.98 -21.62 40.80
CA ASP A 75 -0.23 -21.11 41.96
C ASP A 75 1.24 -21.55 41.87
N HIS A 76 2.17 -20.69 42.28
CA HIS A 76 3.61 -20.99 42.25
C HIS A 76 4.09 -21.55 43.62
N PRO A 77 4.83 -22.69 43.69
CA PRO A 77 5.06 -23.75 42.71
C PRO A 77 4.04 -24.93 42.82
N ASN A 78 3.51 -25.38 41.67
CA ASN A 78 2.57 -26.51 41.60
C ASN A 78 3.28 -27.85 41.26
N SER A 79 3.26 -28.80 42.20
CA SER A 79 3.93 -30.10 42.07
C SER A 79 3.32 -31.01 41.00
N ALA A 80 2.01 -30.94 40.76
CA ALA A 80 1.33 -31.73 39.73
C ALA A 80 1.73 -31.26 38.32
N ALA A 81 1.85 -29.94 38.11
CA ALA A 81 2.32 -29.37 36.85
C ALA A 81 3.78 -29.76 36.55
N PHE A 82 4.65 -29.77 37.57
CA PHE A 82 6.04 -30.23 37.42
C PHE A 82 6.11 -31.71 36.98
N ARG A 83 5.36 -32.59 37.66
CA ARG A 83 5.30 -34.02 37.33
C ARG A 83 4.73 -34.27 35.93
N LEU A 84 3.72 -33.50 35.51
CA LEU A 84 3.19 -33.59 34.15
C LEU A 84 4.28 -33.24 33.11
N ARG A 85 5.02 -32.15 33.33
CA ARG A 85 6.11 -31.73 32.44
C ARG A 85 7.22 -32.77 32.37
N GLU A 86 7.59 -33.38 33.49
CA GLU A 86 8.59 -34.45 33.52
C GLU A 86 8.15 -35.67 32.68
N VAL A 87 6.89 -36.12 32.81
CA VAL A 87 6.35 -37.21 32.00
C VAL A 87 6.35 -36.86 30.51
N VAL A 88 5.99 -35.62 30.16
CA VAL A 88 6.01 -35.14 28.76
C VAL A 88 7.44 -35.12 28.21
N GLN A 89 8.41 -34.63 28.97
CA GLN A 89 9.83 -34.64 28.57
C GLN A 89 10.37 -36.06 28.38
N MET A 90 10.04 -36.98 29.29
CA MET A 90 10.45 -38.38 29.17
C MET A 90 9.81 -39.06 27.95
N SER A 91 8.60 -38.66 27.57
CA SER A 91 7.91 -39.17 26.38
C SER A 91 8.58 -38.76 25.06
N GLU A 92 9.48 -37.77 25.07
CA GLU A 92 10.18 -37.34 23.86
C GLU A 92 11.20 -38.37 23.37
N LEU A 93 11.81 -39.10 24.31
CA LEU A 93 12.84 -40.09 24.04
C LEU A 93 12.26 -41.47 23.70
N LYS A 94 11.16 -41.86 24.34
CA LYS A 94 10.51 -43.17 24.15
C LYS A 94 9.02 -43.10 24.51
N PRO A 95 8.17 -43.99 23.96
CA PRO A 95 6.77 -44.04 24.35
C PRO A 95 6.62 -44.41 25.82
N ILE A 96 5.65 -43.79 26.50
CA ILE A 96 5.29 -44.15 27.88
C ILE A 96 4.54 -45.48 27.89
N ASP A 97 4.80 -46.30 28.91
CA ASP A 97 4.00 -47.50 29.15
C ASP A 97 2.61 -47.10 29.65
N THR A 98 1.56 -47.48 28.91
CA THR A 98 0.14 -47.23 29.23
C THR A 98 -0.51 -48.40 29.98
N SER A 99 0.27 -49.42 30.38
CA SER A 99 -0.22 -50.53 31.18
C SER A 99 -0.75 -50.08 32.55
N LYS A 100 -1.68 -50.85 33.14
CA LYS A 100 -2.29 -50.54 34.44
C LYS A 100 -1.27 -50.49 35.60
N ASN A 101 -0.10 -51.10 35.43
CA ASN A 101 0.95 -51.19 36.45
C ASN A 101 2.08 -50.16 36.22
N SER A 102 1.96 -49.31 35.21
CA SER A 102 2.96 -48.30 34.87
C SER A 102 2.94 -47.15 35.88
N GLU A 103 4.06 -46.95 36.59
CA GLU A 103 4.25 -45.83 37.50
C GLU A 103 4.16 -44.47 36.77
N ALA A 104 4.67 -44.41 35.53
CA ALA A 104 4.57 -43.21 34.69
C ALA A 104 3.11 -42.89 34.34
N MET A 105 2.29 -43.91 34.01
CA MET A 105 0.87 -43.72 33.72
C MET A 105 0.07 -43.34 34.97
N CYS A 106 0.37 -43.93 36.13
CA CYS A 106 -0.23 -43.56 37.41
C CYS A 106 0.11 -42.11 37.79
N THR A 107 1.37 -41.71 37.63
CA THR A 107 1.84 -40.34 37.85
C THR A 107 1.12 -39.36 36.92
N LEU A 108 1.05 -39.68 35.62
CA LEU A 108 0.31 -38.88 34.64
C LEU A 108 -1.16 -38.72 35.02
N CYS A 109 -1.86 -39.82 35.34
CA CYS A 109 -3.28 -39.79 35.70
C CYS A 109 -3.52 -38.91 36.94
N SER A 110 -2.73 -39.08 37.99
CA SER A 110 -2.88 -38.31 39.23
C SER A 110 -2.61 -36.80 39.00
N SER A 111 -1.56 -36.46 38.26
CA SER A 111 -1.24 -35.07 37.92
C SER A 111 -2.32 -34.43 37.06
N VAL A 112 -2.76 -35.11 36.01
CA VAL A 112 -3.80 -34.58 35.10
C VAL A 112 -5.11 -34.35 35.82
N LEU A 113 -5.57 -35.31 36.63
CA LEU A 113 -6.82 -35.15 37.39
C LEU A 113 -6.71 -34.02 38.42
N THR A 114 -5.57 -33.88 39.10
CA THR A 114 -5.34 -32.78 40.05
C THR A 114 -5.38 -31.42 39.35
N LEU A 115 -4.84 -31.32 38.14
CA LEU A 115 -4.81 -30.07 37.38
C LEU A 115 -6.15 -29.76 36.69
N ALA A 116 -6.89 -30.77 36.25
CA ALA A 116 -8.15 -30.58 35.54
C ALA A 116 -9.32 -30.20 36.46
N TRP A 117 -9.28 -30.60 37.74
CA TRP A 117 -10.35 -30.35 38.72
C TRP A 117 -10.01 -29.23 39.71
N ARG A 118 -9.24 -28.23 39.27
CA ARG A 118 -8.88 -27.07 40.11
C ARG A 118 -10.07 -26.14 40.28
N SER A 119 -10.23 -25.57 41.48
CA SER A 119 -11.21 -24.51 41.74
C SER A 119 -10.51 -23.17 41.93
N PRO A 120 -11.05 -22.07 41.37
CA PRO A 120 -10.66 -20.73 41.80
C PRO A 120 -10.97 -20.63 43.31
N ASN A 121 -9.98 -20.25 44.13
CA ASN A 121 -10.10 -20.00 45.58
C ASN A 121 -10.20 -21.22 46.53
N ASN A 122 -9.75 -22.42 46.15
CA ASN A 122 -9.74 -23.62 47.04
C ASN A 122 -11.12 -23.99 47.62
N PHE A 123 -12.22 -23.51 47.03
CA PHE A 123 -13.55 -24.01 47.39
C PHE A 123 -13.73 -25.44 46.86
N PRO A 124 -14.18 -26.40 47.68
CA PRO A 124 -14.14 -27.83 47.35
C PRO A 124 -15.22 -28.30 46.36
N THR A 125 -15.87 -27.39 45.60
CA THR A 125 -17.06 -27.72 44.80
C THR A 125 -17.10 -26.97 43.47
N SER A 126 -16.05 -27.04 42.65
CA SER A 126 -16.23 -26.84 41.20
C SER A 126 -16.59 -28.19 40.58
N ASP A 127 -17.79 -28.28 40.00
CA ASP A 127 -18.30 -29.44 39.27
C ASP A 127 -17.84 -29.43 37.80
N VAL A 128 -16.89 -28.53 37.44
CA VAL A 128 -16.43 -28.28 36.09
C VAL A 128 -15.00 -28.78 35.90
N CYS A 129 -14.78 -29.51 34.79
CA CYS A 129 -13.47 -30.03 34.42
C CYS A 129 -12.73 -29.05 33.50
N HIS A 130 -11.72 -28.36 34.04
CA HIS A 130 -10.94 -27.31 33.40
C HIS A 130 -9.70 -27.87 32.66
N TRP A 131 -9.90 -28.76 31.69
CA TRP A 131 -8.78 -29.34 30.92
C TRP A 131 -8.55 -28.69 29.56
N ALA A 132 -9.57 -28.08 28.96
CA ALA A 132 -9.54 -27.54 27.60
C ALA A 132 -10.31 -26.22 27.43
N ASP A 133 -10.63 -25.54 28.52
CA ASP A 133 -11.42 -24.31 28.55
C ASP A 133 -10.58 -23.03 28.58
N GLY A 134 -9.24 -23.16 28.56
CA GLY A 134 -8.33 -22.02 28.54
C GLY A 134 -7.90 -21.58 27.13
N TYR A 135 -7.78 -20.27 26.94
CA TYR A 135 -7.33 -19.64 25.70
C TYR A 135 -5.81 -19.71 25.53
N PRO A 136 -5.29 -20.12 24.35
CA PRO A 136 -5.99 -20.26 23.07
C PRO A 136 -6.42 -21.70 22.70
N LEU A 137 -6.12 -22.70 23.52
CA LEU A 137 -6.38 -24.11 23.19
C LEU A 137 -7.87 -24.36 22.91
N ASN A 138 -8.75 -23.82 23.75
CA ASN A 138 -10.19 -23.98 23.59
C ASN A 138 -10.70 -23.53 22.22
N VAL A 139 -10.25 -22.36 21.75
CA VAL A 139 -10.62 -21.79 20.46
C VAL A 139 -10.08 -22.62 19.31
N TYR A 140 -8.85 -23.11 19.38
CA TYR A 140 -8.32 -23.99 18.31
C TYR A 140 -9.09 -25.30 18.20
N LEU A 141 -9.44 -25.92 19.33
CA LEU A 141 -10.28 -27.11 19.35
C LEU A 141 -11.68 -26.81 18.79
N TYR A 142 -12.26 -25.68 19.18
CA TYR A 142 -13.59 -25.28 18.72
C TYR A 142 -13.63 -24.92 17.24
N LEU A 143 -12.63 -24.19 16.72
CA LEU A 143 -12.49 -23.93 15.29
C LEU A 143 -12.37 -25.23 14.51
N SER A 144 -11.61 -26.21 15.01
CA SER A 144 -11.53 -27.53 14.36
C SER A 144 -12.89 -28.22 14.26
N LEU A 145 -13.80 -28.00 15.22
CA LEU A 145 -15.18 -28.47 15.13
C LEU A 145 -15.97 -27.65 14.11
N ILE A 146 -15.90 -26.33 14.14
CA ILE A 146 -16.62 -25.46 13.19
C ILE A 146 -16.26 -25.80 11.75
N HIS A 147 -15.00 -26.08 11.43
CA HIS A 147 -14.59 -26.44 10.07
C HIS A 147 -15.25 -27.73 9.55
N SER A 148 -15.84 -28.56 10.42
CA SER A 148 -16.60 -29.75 9.98
C SER A 148 -17.93 -29.43 9.30
N ILE A 149 -18.38 -28.17 9.29
CA ILE A 149 -19.59 -27.73 8.56
C ILE A 149 -19.38 -27.64 7.04
N PHE A 150 -18.13 -27.65 6.57
CA PHE A 150 -17.82 -27.55 5.14
C PHE A 150 -17.67 -28.95 4.54
N ASP A 151 -18.10 -29.12 3.29
CA ASP A 151 -17.98 -30.39 2.59
C ASP A 151 -16.49 -30.75 2.33
N LEU A 152 -16.12 -32.01 2.58
CA LEU A 152 -14.74 -32.49 2.44
C LEU A 152 -14.24 -32.59 0.98
N ARG A 153 -15.15 -32.58 0.02
CA ARG A 153 -14.87 -32.65 -1.43
C ARG A 153 -14.97 -31.28 -2.07
N ASP A 154 -15.93 -30.47 -1.62
CA ASP A 154 -16.11 -29.09 -2.06
C ASP A 154 -16.16 -28.16 -0.86
N GLU A 155 -14.99 -27.64 -0.49
CA GLU A 155 -14.85 -26.79 0.69
C GLU A 155 -15.55 -25.42 0.54
N THR A 156 -16.15 -25.11 -0.62
CA THR A 156 -16.99 -23.90 -0.80
C THR A 156 -18.41 -24.09 -0.28
N VAL A 157 -18.85 -25.34 -0.12
CA VAL A 157 -20.23 -25.69 0.23
C VAL A 157 -20.35 -25.93 1.73
N VAL A 158 -21.34 -25.26 2.33
CA VAL A 158 -21.78 -25.53 3.70
C VAL A 158 -22.77 -26.70 3.68
N LEU A 159 -22.60 -27.65 4.58
CA LEU A 159 -23.46 -28.83 4.70
C LEU A 159 -24.90 -28.46 5.06
N ASP A 160 -25.86 -29.18 4.48
CA ASP A 160 -27.30 -28.98 4.73
C ASP A 160 -27.68 -29.20 6.20
N GLU A 161 -26.94 -30.06 6.92
CA GLU A 161 -27.15 -30.37 8.34
C GLU A 161 -26.50 -29.36 9.30
N LEU A 162 -26.22 -28.12 8.87
CA LEU A 162 -25.57 -27.08 9.65
C LEU A 162 -26.18 -26.92 11.06
N ASP A 163 -27.51 -26.83 11.17
CA ASP A 163 -28.20 -26.64 12.45
C ASP A 163 -27.97 -27.83 13.40
N GLU A 164 -27.98 -29.06 12.88
CA GLU A 164 -27.74 -30.27 13.67
C GLU A 164 -26.29 -30.33 14.16
N LEU A 165 -25.34 -29.93 13.30
CA LEU A 165 -23.92 -29.85 13.64
C LEU A 165 -23.65 -28.79 14.71
N ILE A 166 -24.23 -27.59 14.56
CA ILE A 166 -24.11 -26.52 15.57
C ILE A 166 -24.72 -27.00 16.91
N GLU A 167 -25.86 -27.67 16.90
CA GLU A 167 -26.48 -28.20 18.12
C GLU A 167 -25.62 -29.30 18.78
N LEU A 168 -24.90 -30.10 17.99
CA LEU A 168 -23.92 -31.04 18.50
C LEU A 168 -22.70 -30.32 19.11
N MET A 169 -22.20 -29.27 18.48
CA MET A 169 -21.08 -28.45 18.98
C MET A 169 -21.43 -27.71 20.27
N LYS A 170 -22.69 -27.28 20.45
CA LYS A 170 -23.14 -26.67 21.72
C LYS A 170 -22.94 -27.59 22.91
N LYS A 171 -22.99 -28.92 22.72
CA LYS A 171 -22.73 -29.89 23.80
C LYS A 171 -21.27 -29.88 24.27
N THR A 172 -20.34 -29.30 23.50
CA THR A 172 -18.93 -29.16 23.89
C THR A 172 -18.63 -27.82 24.56
N TRP A 173 -19.59 -26.89 24.60
CA TRP A 173 -19.37 -25.52 25.10
C TRP A 173 -18.89 -25.48 26.55
N VAL A 174 -19.50 -26.27 27.43
CA VAL A 174 -19.10 -26.35 28.85
C VAL A 174 -17.66 -26.85 29.00
N VAL A 175 -17.24 -27.83 28.19
CA VAL A 175 -15.88 -28.42 28.24
C VAL A 175 -14.82 -27.45 27.70
N LEU A 176 -15.17 -26.67 26.69
CA LEU A 176 -14.26 -25.75 26.02
C LEU A 176 -14.38 -24.31 26.56
N GLY A 177 -15.25 -24.03 27.52
CA GLY A 177 -15.51 -22.66 27.98
C GLY A 177 -15.94 -21.74 26.83
N ILE A 178 -16.76 -22.25 25.91
CA ILE A 178 -17.32 -21.48 24.78
C ILE A 178 -18.73 -21.04 25.16
N ASN A 179 -19.04 -19.80 24.86
CA ASN A 179 -20.39 -19.27 24.97
C ASN A 179 -20.86 -18.78 23.58
N LYS A 180 -22.11 -18.31 23.49
CA LYS A 180 -22.66 -17.81 22.22
C LYS A 180 -21.76 -16.74 21.59
N MET A 181 -21.27 -15.78 22.38
CA MET A 181 -20.47 -14.66 21.86
C MET A 181 -19.14 -15.14 21.25
N ILE A 182 -18.45 -16.07 21.93
CA ILE A 182 -17.22 -16.66 21.41
C ILE A 182 -17.52 -17.48 20.15
N HIS A 183 -18.65 -18.22 20.13
CA HIS A 183 -19.06 -18.96 18.94
C HIS A 183 -19.31 -18.04 17.75
N ASP A 184 -20.07 -16.97 17.92
CA ASP A 184 -20.43 -16.06 16.83
C ASP A 184 -19.16 -15.46 16.19
N VAL A 185 -18.15 -15.10 17.00
CA VAL A 185 -16.85 -14.63 16.49
C VAL A 185 -16.07 -15.73 15.78
N CYS A 186 -15.96 -16.92 16.37
CA CYS A 186 -15.25 -18.05 15.75
C CYS A 186 -15.92 -18.51 14.45
N PHE A 187 -17.25 -18.47 14.40
CA PHE A 187 -18.03 -18.84 13.23
C PHE A 187 -17.88 -17.79 12.11
N THR A 188 -17.94 -16.50 12.46
CA THR A 188 -17.60 -15.41 11.55
C THR A 188 -16.20 -15.59 10.96
N TRP A 189 -15.21 -15.91 11.79
CA TRP A 189 -13.85 -16.18 11.34
C TRP A 189 -13.76 -17.38 10.40
N ALA A 190 -14.39 -18.51 10.74
CA ALA A 190 -14.34 -19.70 9.91
C ALA A 190 -14.95 -19.48 8.52
N LEU A 191 -16.10 -18.80 8.43
CA LEU A 191 -16.71 -18.43 7.15
C LEU A 191 -15.80 -17.51 6.33
N PHE A 192 -15.18 -16.53 6.98
CA PHE A 192 -14.25 -15.60 6.33
C PHE A 192 -12.97 -16.29 5.85
N GLU A 193 -12.36 -17.10 6.71
CA GLU A 193 -11.17 -17.90 6.39
C GLU A 193 -11.47 -18.81 5.19
N GLN A 194 -12.62 -19.48 5.19
CA GLN A 194 -13.04 -20.34 4.09
C GLN A 194 -13.24 -19.57 2.79
N TYR A 195 -13.90 -18.41 2.83
CA TYR A 195 -14.04 -17.52 1.67
C TYR A 195 -12.67 -17.09 1.09
N VAL A 196 -11.69 -16.82 1.95
CA VAL A 196 -10.34 -16.41 1.52
C VAL A 196 -9.54 -17.59 0.97
N ILE A 197 -9.54 -18.74 1.64
CA ILE A 197 -8.79 -19.95 1.23
C ILE A 197 -9.30 -20.48 -0.12
N THR A 198 -10.61 -20.47 -0.32
CA THR A 198 -11.24 -20.89 -1.58
C THR A 198 -11.03 -19.90 -2.72
N GLY A 199 -10.37 -18.76 -2.48
CA GLY A 199 -10.04 -17.80 -3.53
C GLY A 199 -11.17 -16.84 -3.88
N GLN A 200 -12.14 -16.64 -2.98
CA GLN A 200 -13.30 -15.75 -3.15
C GLN A 200 -14.26 -16.21 -4.26
N ILE A 201 -14.39 -17.52 -4.45
CA ILE A 201 -15.26 -18.11 -5.48
C ILE A 201 -16.73 -17.93 -5.12
N GLU A 202 -17.08 -18.15 -3.84
CA GLU A 202 -18.47 -18.18 -3.39
C GLU A 202 -18.86 -16.87 -2.67
N PRO A 203 -19.62 -15.96 -3.30
CA PRO A 203 -19.99 -14.68 -2.70
C PRO A 203 -20.94 -14.85 -1.50
N ASP A 204 -21.72 -15.93 -1.45
CA ASP A 204 -22.67 -16.18 -0.37
C ASP A 204 -21.99 -16.38 0.99
N LEU A 205 -20.76 -16.94 1.01
CA LEU A 205 -19.95 -17.03 2.22
C LEU A 205 -19.63 -15.63 2.78
N MET A 206 -19.34 -14.67 1.90
CA MET A 206 -19.07 -13.29 2.31
C MET A 206 -20.34 -12.60 2.84
N CYS A 207 -21.50 -12.86 2.23
CA CYS A 207 -22.78 -12.40 2.75
C CYS A 207 -23.08 -13.00 4.14
N ALA A 208 -22.76 -14.28 4.35
CA ALA A 208 -22.89 -14.93 5.66
C ALA A 208 -21.95 -14.31 6.71
N VAL A 209 -20.70 -13.97 6.34
CA VAL A 209 -19.78 -13.22 7.22
C VAL A 209 -20.37 -11.88 7.63
N LEU A 210 -20.92 -11.11 6.68
CA LEU A 210 -21.55 -9.82 6.97
C LEU A 210 -22.78 -9.98 7.88
N ALA A 211 -23.60 -11.00 7.65
CA ALA A 211 -24.73 -11.32 8.52
C ALA A 211 -24.27 -11.66 9.94
N MET A 212 -23.25 -12.50 10.08
CA MET A 212 -22.70 -12.85 11.40
C MET A 212 -22.04 -11.66 12.11
N LEU A 213 -21.42 -10.72 11.37
CA LEU A 213 -20.92 -9.49 11.97
C LEU A 213 -22.03 -8.62 12.59
N THR A 214 -23.27 -8.70 12.09
CA THR A 214 -24.40 -8.02 12.73
C THR A 214 -24.75 -8.64 14.09
N GLU A 215 -24.68 -9.97 14.20
CA GLU A 215 -24.84 -10.68 15.48
C GLU A 215 -23.70 -10.31 16.45
N VAL A 216 -22.44 -10.31 15.98
CA VAL A 216 -21.27 -9.87 16.77
C VAL A 216 -21.42 -8.43 17.26
N ALA A 217 -21.91 -7.51 16.40
CA ALA A 217 -22.19 -6.13 16.78
C ALA A 217 -23.29 -6.04 17.86
N SER A 218 -24.28 -6.92 17.81
CA SER A 218 -25.32 -7.01 18.84
C SER A 218 -24.78 -7.53 20.18
N ASP A 219 -23.89 -8.52 20.13
CA ASP A 219 -23.27 -9.14 21.29
C ASP A 219 -22.37 -8.18 22.06
N ILE A 220 -21.69 -7.30 21.34
CA ILE A 220 -20.88 -6.24 21.94
C ILE A 220 -21.75 -5.31 22.80
N LYS A 221 -23.03 -5.10 22.52
CA LYS A 221 -23.86 -4.21 23.36
C LYS A 221 -24.19 -4.82 24.73
N LYS A 222 -23.94 -6.11 24.93
CA LYS A 222 -24.20 -6.80 26.21
C LYS A 222 -23.15 -6.40 27.25
N ALA A 223 -23.57 -6.34 28.52
CA ALA A 223 -22.74 -5.88 29.64
C ALA A 223 -21.76 -6.94 30.15
N ASP A 224 -22.08 -8.23 29.97
CA ASP A 224 -21.30 -9.35 30.48
C ASP A 224 -20.28 -9.83 29.43
N ARG A 225 -19.15 -9.13 29.34
CA ARG A 225 -18.09 -9.43 28.37
C ARG A 225 -16.90 -10.03 29.10
N GLU A 226 -16.71 -11.33 28.94
CA GLU A 226 -15.54 -12.01 29.49
C GLU A 226 -14.24 -11.49 28.83
N PRO A 227 -13.12 -11.37 29.57
CA PRO A 227 -11.85 -10.90 29.02
C PRO A 227 -11.30 -11.77 27.87
N GLY A 228 -11.62 -13.08 27.87
CA GLY A 228 -11.25 -14.01 26.81
C GLY A 228 -11.94 -13.66 25.48
N TYR A 229 -13.22 -13.30 25.53
CA TYR A 229 -14.01 -12.89 24.37
C TYR A 229 -13.39 -11.66 23.67
N LEU A 230 -13.02 -10.62 24.42
CA LEU A 230 -12.44 -9.40 23.84
C LEU A 230 -11.10 -9.64 23.13
N LYS A 231 -10.28 -10.59 23.62
CA LYS A 231 -9.03 -10.97 22.96
C LYS A 231 -9.28 -11.66 21.62
N ILE A 232 -10.25 -12.58 21.57
CA ILE A 232 -10.62 -13.30 20.34
C ILE A 232 -11.21 -12.33 19.32
N LEU A 233 -12.15 -11.49 19.78
CA LEU A 233 -12.79 -10.47 18.96
C LEU A 233 -11.77 -9.51 18.34
N SER A 234 -10.85 -8.93 19.14
CA SER A 234 -9.86 -7.98 18.62
C SER A 234 -8.93 -8.62 17.59
N ALA A 235 -8.44 -9.84 17.86
CA ALA A 235 -7.57 -10.55 16.94
C ALA A 235 -8.29 -10.86 15.61
N THR A 236 -9.54 -11.32 15.69
CA THR A 236 -10.38 -11.68 14.54
C THR A 236 -10.66 -10.44 13.67
N LEU A 237 -11.21 -9.39 14.28
CA LEU A 237 -11.55 -8.15 13.59
C LEU A 237 -10.31 -7.48 12.97
N SER A 238 -9.18 -7.43 13.68
CA SER A 238 -7.95 -6.83 13.15
C SER A 238 -7.42 -7.57 11.92
N SER A 239 -7.50 -8.90 11.92
CA SER A 239 -7.05 -9.74 10.81
C SER A 239 -7.94 -9.55 9.58
N MET A 240 -9.27 -9.59 9.77
CA MET A 240 -10.25 -9.35 8.72
C MET A 240 -10.15 -7.92 8.16
N GLN A 241 -10.00 -6.91 9.04
CA GLN A 241 -9.81 -5.51 8.66
C GLN A 241 -8.54 -5.33 7.82
N GLY A 242 -7.41 -5.89 8.26
CA GLY A 242 -6.14 -5.77 7.55
C GLY A 242 -6.19 -6.40 6.16
N TRP A 243 -6.93 -7.51 5.99
CA TRP A 243 -7.18 -8.11 4.68
C TRP A 243 -8.03 -7.21 3.79
N ALA A 244 -9.14 -6.68 4.31
CA ALA A 244 -10.06 -5.83 3.54
C ALA A 244 -9.39 -4.50 3.14
N GLU A 245 -8.74 -3.82 4.07
CA GLU A 245 -8.04 -2.56 3.82
C GLU A 245 -6.91 -2.72 2.80
N LYS A 246 -6.17 -3.83 2.83
CA LYS A 246 -5.12 -4.07 1.83
C LYS A 246 -5.66 -4.12 0.40
N LYS A 247 -6.88 -4.64 0.21
CA LYS A 247 -7.56 -4.66 -1.10
C LYS A 247 -8.13 -3.28 -1.45
N LEU A 248 -8.80 -2.63 -0.51
CA LEU A 248 -9.45 -1.33 -0.73
C LEU A 248 -8.46 -0.20 -0.94
N MET A 249 -7.29 -0.22 -0.29
CA MET A 249 -6.26 0.81 -0.48
C MET A 249 -5.65 0.82 -1.90
N ASN A 250 -5.94 -0.19 -2.72
CA ASN A 250 -5.50 -0.33 -4.11
C ASN A 250 -6.56 -1.06 -4.95
N TYR A 251 -7.83 -0.67 -4.81
CA TYR A 251 -8.95 -1.34 -5.47
C TYR A 251 -8.87 -1.28 -7.00
N HIS A 252 -8.22 -0.27 -7.56
CA HIS A 252 -7.99 -0.16 -9.00
C HIS A 252 -7.19 -1.34 -9.59
N GLU A 253 -6.29 -1.95 -8.81
CA GLU A 253 -5.59 -3.18 -9.22
C GLU A 253 -6.32 -4.44 -8.73
N GLY A 254 -6.89 -4.38 -7.52
CA GLY A 254 -7.48 -5.56 -6.88
C GLY A 254 -8.81 -6.03 -7.50
N PHE A 255 -9.54 -5.13 -8.18
CA PHE A 255 -10.86 -5.38 -8.71
C PHE A 255 -10.92 -5.01 -10.21
N GLU A 256 -10.47 -5.93 -11.06
CA GLU A 256 -10.58 -5.80 -12.52
C GLU A 256 -12.03 -5.87 -13.01
N LYS A 257 -12.26 -5.55 -14.29
CA LYS A 257 -13.58 -5.56 -14.93
C LYS A 257 -14.26 -6.93 -14.73
N GLY A 258 -15.41 -6.91 -14.05
CA GLY A 258 -16.20 -8.11 -13.71
C GLY A 258 -16.15 -8.48 -12.22
N LEU A 259 -15.15 -8.02 -11.46
CA LEU A 259 -15.04 -8.23 -10.01
C LEU A 259 -15.48 -7.00 -9.20
N ILE A 260 -15.93 -5.95 -9.85
CA ILE A 260 -16.32 -4.67 -9.23
C ILE A 260 -17.45 -4.87 -8.20
N GLY A 261 -18.41 -5.76 -8.45
CA GLY A 261 -19.45 -6.10 -7.46
C GLY A 261 -18.91 -6.75 -6.18
N THR A 262 -17.78 -7.47 -6.25
CA THR A 262 -17.14 -8.05 -5.05
C THR A 262 -16.51 -6.98 -4.15
N MET A 263 -16.17 -5.80 -4.69
CA MET A 263 -15.65 -4.68 -3.92
C MET A 263 -16.69 -4.17 -2.92
N GLU A 264 -17.97 -4.17 -3.28
CA GLU A 264 -19.08 -3.74 -2.42
C GLU A 264 -19.12 -4.54 -1.11
N ASN A 265 -18.98 -5.86 -1.22
CA ASN A 265 -18.93 -6.75 -0.07
C ASN A 265 -17.67 -6.50 0.78
N VAL A 266 -16.50 -6.35 0.16
CA VAL A 266 -15.23 -6.07 0.89
C VAL A 266 -15.28 -4.71 1.59
N LEU A 267 -15.89 -3.70 0.97
CA LEU A 267 -16.10 -2.40 1.58
C LEU A 267 -17.08 -2.48 2.74
N SER A 268 -18.21 -3.16 2.56
CA SER A 268 -19.19 -3.42 3.62
C SER A 268 -18.56 -4.12 4.82
N LEU A 269 -17.64 -5.07 4.57
CA LEU A 269 -16.88 -5.76 5.61
C LEU A 269 -15.99 -4.78 6.39
N ALA A 270 -15.17 -4.00 5.69
CA ALA A 270 -14.24 -3.06 6.31
C ALA A 270 -14.97 -2.00 7.15
N LEU A 271 -16.11 -1.49 6.66
CA LEU A 271 -16.91 -0.48 7.36
C LEU A 271 -17.66 -1.08 8.55
N SER A 272 -18.18 -2.31 8.43
CA SER A 272 -18.84 -3.01 9.54
C SER A 272 -17.86 -3.29 10.68
N ILE A 273 -16.66 -3.80 10.37
CA ILE A 273 -15.61 -4.05 11.37
C ILE A 273 -15.12 -2.75 12.01
N ALA A 274 -14.94 -1.69 11.22
CA ALA A 274 -14.55 -0.38 11.74
C ALA A 274 -15.59 0.13 12.77
N LYS A 275 -16.87 0.10 12.42
CA LYS A 275 -17.97 0.50 13.31
C LYS A 275 -17.99 -0.34 14.60
N ILE A 276 -17.85 -1.66 14.46
CA ILE A 276 -17.79 -2.57 15.61
C ILE A 276 -16.61 -2.23 16.53
N SER A 277 -15.45 -1.91 15.97
CA SER A 277 -14.24 -1.60 16.72
C SER A 277 -14.35 -0.28 17.49
N GLU A 278 -15.14 0.67 16.99
CA GLU A 278 -15.41 1.94 17.69
C GLU A 278 -16.33 1.78 18.90
N ASP A 279 -17.30 0.88 18.80
CA ASP A 279 -18.26 0.55 19.86
C ASP A 279 -17.59 -0.15 21.06
N VAL A 280 -16.36 -0.66 20.89
CA VAL A 280 -15.55 -1.27 21.95
C VAL A 280 -14.48 -0.28 22.44
N PRO A 281 -14.60 0.27 23.67
CA PRO A 281 -13.65 1.25 24.20
C PRO A 281 -12.19 0.77 24.23
N SER A 282 -11.96 -0.53 24.45
CA SER A 282 -10.62 -1.13 24.49
C SER A 282 -9.98 -1.31 23.10
N MET A 283 -10.74 -1.24 22.01
CA MET A 283 -10.26 -1.42 20.63
C MET A 283 -10.28 -0.12 19.85
N ARG A 284 -10.79 0.97 20.43
CA ARG A 284 -10.79 2.30 19.83
C ARG A 284 -9.35 2.74 19.58
N GLY A 285 -8.91 2.63 18.33
CA GLY A 285 -7.63 3.16 17.88
C GLY A 285 -7.60 4.67 18.12
N GLY A 286 -6.48 5.19 18.64
CA GLY A 286 -6.28 6.60 18.97
C GLY A 286 -6.18 7.52 17.75
N LEU A 287 -7.19 7.52 16.89
CA LEU A 287 -7.34 8.49 15.80
C LEU A 287 -8.50 9.44 16.14
N LEU A 288 -8.12 10.72 16.26
CA LEU A 288 -8.92 11.94 16.29
C LEU A 288 -10.18 11.90 17.18
N MET A 289 -9.98 12.22 18.46
CA MET A 289 -11.04 12.76 19.31
C MET A 289 -11.49 14.10 18.72
N ASP A 290 -12.57 14.10 17.95
CA ASP A 290 -13.39 15.30 17.80
C ASP A 290 -14.45 15.30 18.90
N ARG A 291 -14.66 16.46 19.52
CA ARG A 291 -15.30 16.59 20.84
C ARG A 291 -16.82 16.80 20.76
N ASP A 292 -17.47 16.24 19.75
CA ASP A 292 -18.90 16.44 19.54
C ASP A 292 -19.60 15.17 19.06
N GLY A 293 -20.75 14.83 19.66
CA GLY A 293 -21.39 13.51 19.64
C GLY A 293 -22.02 13.05 18.31
N GLY A 294 -21.51 13.47 17.15
CA GLY A 294 -22.01 13.13 15.81
C GLY A 294 -21.12 12.19 14.96
N ILE A 295 -20.18 11.49 15.58
CA ILE A 295 -18.87 11.10 15.00
C ILE A 295 -18.90 9.92 14.00
N THR A 296 -19.90 9.03 14.02
CA THR A 296 -19.79 7.73 13.31
C THR A 296 -19.85 7.86 11.78
N MET A 297 -20.70 8.75 11.25
CA MET A 297 -20.80 8.93 9.79
C MET A 297 -19.55 9.60 9.20
N ASN A 298 -19.03 10.64 9.86
CA ASN A 298 -17.81 11.32 9.45
C ASN A 298 -16.59 10.39 9.43
N LEU A 299 -16.53 9.38 10.31
CA LEU A 299 -15.41 8.45 10.35
C LEU A 299 -15.48 7.40 9.24
N LEU A 300 -16.67 6.91 8.89
CA LEU A 300 -16.85 6.03 7.74
C LEU A 300 -16.54 6.77 6.44
N GLU A 301 -17.04 8.00 6.30
CA GLU A 301 -16.70 8.88 5.17
C GLU A 301 -15.17 9.10 5.07
N SER A 302 -14.52 9.45 6.19
CA SER A 302 -13.06 9.63 6.26
C SER A 302 -12.26 8.38 5.86
N ARG A 303 -12.75 7.19 6.19
CA ARG A 303 -12.13 5.92 5.79
C ARG A 303 -12.29 5.67 4.30
N VAL A 304 -13.48 5.88 3.75
CA VAL A 304 -13.73 5.76 2.30
C VAL A 304 -12.85 6.75 1.53
N ASP A 305 -12.73 7.99 2.03
CA ASP A 305 -11.80 9.00 1.52
C ASP A 305 -10.36 8.51 1.46
N MET A 306 -9.89 7.86 2.54
CA MET A 306 -8.56 7.29 2.59
C MET A 306 -8.37 6.18 1.54
N TYR A 307 -9.35 5.30 1.35
CA TYR A 307 -9.31 4.24 0.35
C TYR A 307 -9.24 4.81 -1.07
N ILE A 308 -10.11 5.76 -1.42
CA ILE A 308 -10.14 6.46 -2.71
C ILE A 308 -8.79 7.12 -2.97
N ARG A 309 -8.33 7.97 -2.04
CA ARG A 309 -7.08 8.72 -2.16
C ARG A 309 -5.87 7.78 -2.32
N SER A 310 -5.81 6.71 -1.54
CA SER A 310 -4.71 5.73 -1.62
C SER A 310 -4.72 4.99 -2.95
N SER A 311 -5.86 4.47 -3.37
CA SER A 311 -5.95 3.67 -4.59
C SER A 311 -5.63 4.49 -5.82
N LEU A 312 -6.10 5.74 -5.90
CA LEU A 312 -5.82 6.63 -7.02
C LEU A 312 -4.37 7.09 -7.07
N LYS A 313 -3.74 7.35 -5.91
CA LYS A 313 -2.29 7.61 -5.86
C LYS A 313 -1.50 6.42 -6.40
N SER A 314 -1.90 5.19 -6.05
CA SER A 314 -1.27 3.97 -6.57
C SER A 314 -1.50 3.79 -8.07
N ALA A 315 -2.74 3.99 -8.55
CA ALA A 315 -3.08 3.93 -9.97
C ALA A 315 -2.31 4.98 -10.79
N PHE A 316 -2.21 6.21 -10.29
CA PHE A 316 -1.42 7.28 -10.89
C PHE A 316 0.06 6.92 -10.96
N ALA A 317 0.65 6.44 -9.85
CA ALA A 317 2.05 6.04 -9.82
C ALA A 317 2.34 4.94 -10.85
N LYS A 318 1.43 3.98 -11.01
CA LYS A 318 1.54 2.93 -12.03
C LYS A 318 1.43 3.46 -13.44
N ILE A 319 0.50 4.37 -13.73
CA ILE A 319 0.41 5.01 -15.05
C ILE A 319 1.73 5.73 -15.37
N PHE A 320 2.30 6.41 -14.37
CA PHE A 320 3.56 7.12 -14.52
C PHE A 320 4.77 6.18 -14.71
N GLU A 321 4.80 5.03 -14.02
CA GLU A 321 5.87 4.02 -14.08
C GLU A 321 5.75 3.06 -15.28
N ASN A 322 4.54 2.62 -15.61
CA ASN A 322 4.23 1.67 -16.69
C ASN A 322 4.05 2.33 -18.05
N GLY A 323 4.07 3.67 -18.12
CA GLY A 323 4.19 4.37 -19.39
C GLY A 323 5.35 3.76 -20.15
N HIS A 324 5.04 2.92 -21.14
CA HIS A 324 6.01 2.29 -22.00
C HIS A 324 6.59 3.40 -22.86
N TRP A 325 7.54 4.16 -22.30
CA TRP A 325 8.39 5.08 -23.03
C TRP A 325 9.30 4.20 -23.91
N GLN A 326 8.73 3.61 -24.96
CA GLN A 326 9.43 2.76 -25.91
C GLN A 326 10.62 3.53 -26.46
N ILE A 327 11.80 3.17 -25.98
CA ILE A 327 13.05 3.68 -26.51
C ILE A 327 13.85 2.47 -26.97
N ASP A 328 13.95 2.34 -28.29
CA ASP A 328 15.04 1.61 -28.92
C ASP A 328 16.35 2.17 -28.36
N SER A 329 17.14 1.30 -27.74
CA SER A 329 18.24 1.61 -26.82
C SER A 329 19.48 2.29 -27.45
N THR A 330 19.32 3.19 -28.43
CA THR A 330 20.44 3.70 -29.23
C THR A 330 20.57 5.21 -29.37
N VAL A 331 19.80 6.04 -28.68
CA VAL A 331 20.09 7.49 -28.63
C VAL A 331 19.91 8.03 -27.22
N MET A 332 21.04 8.32 -26.59
CA MET A 332 21.15 8.97 -25.29
C MET A 332 21.25 10.48 -25.51
N GLU A 333 20.10 11.17 -25.54
CA GLU A 333 20.01 12.61 -25.27
C GLU A 333 18.80 12.85 -24.34
N ILE A 334 19.08 13.33 -23.13
CA ILE A 334 18.18 13.33 -21.96
C ILE A 334 17.20 14.54 -21.96
N GLU A 335 17.20 15.40 -22.99
CA GLU A 335 16.47 16.68 -22.95
C GLU A 335 15.21 16.77 -23.83
N GLU A 336 15.03 15.90 -24.86
CA GLU A 336 13.92 16.04 -25.81
C GLU A 336 12.61 15.35 -25.41
N TYR A 337 12.62 14.46 -24.42
CA TYR A 337 11.51 13.54 -24.15
C TYR A 337 10.53 13.84 -22.99
N PRO A 338 10.60 14.95 -22.20
CA PRO A 338 9.64 15.18 -21.12
C PRO A 338 8.25 15.68 -21.61
N ASN A 339 8.17 16.28 -22.80
CA ASN A 339 6.94 16.90 -23.30
C ASN A 339 5.91 15.87 -23.77
N GLU A 340 6.33 14.91 -24.61
CA GLU A 340 5.44 13.84 -25.10
C GLU A 340 4.93 12.95 -23.96
N VAL A 341 5.80 12.66 -22.99
CA VAL A 341 5.48 11.95 -21.75
C VAL A 341 4.33 12.63 -21.01
N LEU A 342 4.41 13.95 -20.80
CA LEU A 342 3.37 14.70 -20.09
C LEU A 342 2.07 14.82 -20.89
N LEU A 343 2.15 14.96 -22.22
CA LEU A 343 0.97 14.95 -23.09
C LEU A 343 0.24 13.62 -23.03
N GLN A 344 0.97 12.50 -23.05
CA GLN A 344 0.40 11.17 -22.94
C GLN A 344 -0.15 10.91 -21.53
N LEU A 345 0.59 11.27 -20.49
CA LEU A 345 0.16 11.20 -19.10
C LEU A 345 -1.17 11.95 -18.89
N THR A 346 -1.32 13.14 -19.49
CA THR A 346 -2.58 13.91 -19.42
C THR A 346 -3.77 13.13 -19.98
N LYS A 347 -3.59 12.39 -21.08
CA LYS A 347 -4.66 11.57 -21.68
C LYS A 347 -5.02 10.39 -20.79
N GLU A 348 -4.02 9.70 -20.23
CA GLU A 348 -4.21 8.53 -19.37
C GLU A 348 -4.87 8.92 -18.04
N ILE A 349 -4.48 10.06 -17.48
CA ILE A 349 -5.13 10.63 -16.29
C ILE A 349 -6.59 10.98 -16.55
N LYS A 350 -6.89 11.60 -17.69
CA LYS A 350 -8.28 11.88 -18.08
C LYS A 350 -9.09 10.59 -18.17
N ALA A 351 -8.53 9.54 -18.79
CA ALA A 351 -9.19 8.25 -18.89
C ALA A 351 -9.40 7.60 -17.52
N LEU A 352 -8.42 7.69 -16.61
CA LEU A 352 -8.53 7.20 -15.23
C LEU A 352 -9.67 7.90 -14.47
N ALA A 353 -9.76 9.23 -14.57
CA ALA A 353 -10.82 10.00 -13.90
C ALA A 353 -12.22 9.63 -14.41
N ILE A 354 -12.37 9.44 -15.73
CA ILE A 354 -13.64 8.98 -16.33
C ILE A 354 -13.97 7.57 -15.86
N TYR A 355 -12.99 6.66 -15.87
CA TYR A 355 -13.16 5.28 -15.44
C TYR A 355 -13.62 5.19 -13.97
N GLU A 356 -13.01 5.97 -13.08
CA GLU A 356 -13.38 6.06 -11.67
C GLU A 356 -14.82 6.58 -11.47
N LYS A 357 -15.20 7.63 -12.22
CA LYS A 357 -16.56 8.20 -12.20
C LYS A 357 -17.62 7.20 -12.66
N GLU A 358 -17.32 6.39 -13.68
CA GLU A 358 -18.28 5.46 -14.27
C GLU A 358 -18.39 4.12 -13.52
N ASN A 359 -17.30 3.62 -12.94
CA ASN A 359 -17.24 2.24 -12.46
C ASN A 359 -17.24 2.11 -10.93
N PHE A 360 -16.47 2.93 -10.23
CA PHE A 360 -16.30 2.81 -8.76
C PHE A 360 -17.14 3.82 -8.00
N SER A 361 -17.25 5.04 -8.51
CA SER A 361 -18.01 6.10 -7.84
C SER A 361 -19.48 5.74 -7.57
N PRO A 362 -20.23 5.09 -8.49
CA PRO A 362 -21.62 4.70 -8.20
C PRO A 362 -21.76 3.73 -7.02
N LEU A 363 -20.78 2.84 -6.82
CA LEU A 363 -20.75 1.97 -5.65
C LEU A 363 -20.45 2.76 -4.38
N LEU A 364 -19.42 3.62 -4.43
CA LEU A 364 -18.96 4.39 -3.28
C LEU A 364 -19.98 5.43 -2.80
N LYS A 365 -20.92 5.86 -3.66
CA LYS A 365 -21.98 6.83 -3.32
C LYS A 365 -22.87 6.37 -2.16
N GLN A 366 -22.96 5.07 -1.88
CA GLN A 366 -23.72 4.58 -0.73
C GLN A 366 -23.09 4.97 0.62
N TRP A 367 -21.77 5.21 0.66
CA TRP A 367 -21.00 5.45 1.89
C TRP A 367 -20.26 6.79 1.91
N HIS A 368 -20.27 7.52 0.81
CA HIS A 368 -19.62 8.82 0.69
C HIS A 368 -20.46 9.73 -0.22
N PRO A 369 -20.74 10.99 0.17
CA PRO A 369 -21.63 11.86 -0.60
C PRO A 369 -21.07 12.27 -1.96
N VAL A 370 -19.74 12.46 -2.08
CA VAL A 370 -19.07 12.97 -3.30
C VAL A 370 -17.80 12.20 -3.66
N PRO A 371 -17.87 10.88 -3.92
CA PRO A 371 -16.69 10.04 -4.12
C PRO A 371 -15.92 10.40 -5.40
N SER A 372 -16.62 10.78 -6.48
CA SER A 372 -15.94 11.21 -7.71
C SER A 372 -15.20 12.53 -7.50
N ALA A 373 -15.74 13.43 -6.67
CA ALA A 373 -15.07 14.68 -6.36
C ALA A 373 -13.71 14.44 -5.66
N VAL A 374 -13.70 13.61 -4.61
CA VAL A 374 -12.48 13.25 -3.87
C VAL A 374 -11.46 12.56 -4.77
N ALA A 375 -11.95 11.67 -5.63
CA ALA A 375 -11.13 11.01 -6.62
C ALA A 375 -10.44 12.00 -7.57
N VAL A 376 -11.23 12.89 -8.17
CA VAL A 376 -10.72 13.88 -9.13
C VAL A 376 -9.77 14.87 -8.46
N ALA A 377 -10.05 15.33 -7.24
CA ALA A 377 -9.15 16.17 -6.48
C ALA A 377 -7.80 15.48 -6.20
N THR A 378 -7.82 14.18 -5.90
CA THR A 378 -6.60 13.38 -5.71
C THR A 378 -5.77 13.32 -6.99
N ILE A 379 -6.42 13.00 -8.11
CA ILE A 379 -5.78 12.93 -9.43
C ILE A 379 -5.17 14.29 -9.81
N HIS A 380 -5.95 15.36 -9.62
CA HIS A 380 -5.52 16.73 -9.90
C HIS A 380 -4.30 17.12 -9.07
N SER A 381 -4.29 16.80 -7.78
CA SER A 381 -3.14 17.03 -6.89
C SER A 381 -1.89 16.27 -7.35
N CYS A 382 -2.03 14.98 -7.68
CA CYS A 382 -0.93 14.16 -8.18
C CYS A 382 -0.33 14.71 -9.47
N PHE A 383 -1.17 15.06 -10.46
CA PHE A 383 -0.70 15.67 -11.70
C PHE A 383 -0.10 17.05 -11.47
N GLY A 384 -0.67 17.86 -10.58
CA GLY A 384 -0.16 19.18 -10.22
C GLY A 384 1.27 19.15 -9.67
N ILE A 385 1.62 18.12 -8.88
CA ILE A 385 3.00 17.92 -8.41
C ILE A 385 3.95 17.69 -9.58
N VAL A 386 3.58 16.83 -10.53
CA VAL A 386 4.39 16.52 -11.71
C VAL A 386 4.52 17.75 -12.62
N LEU A 387 3.42 18.45 -12.87
CA LEU A 387 3.39 19.66 -13.69
C LEU A 387 4.25 20.76 -13.07
N LYS A 388 4.18 20.97 -11.75
CA LYS A 388 5.02 21.95 -11.04
C LYS A 388 6.51 21.65 -11.19
N GLN A 389 6.90 20.38 -11.13
CA GLN A 389 8.29 19.98 -11.37
C GLN A 389 8.73 20.26 -12.82
N TYR A 390 7.84 20.05 -13.78
CA TYR A 390 8.08 20.36 -15.18
C TYR A 390 8.24 21.88 -15.40
N MET A 391 7.31 22.68 -14.88
CA MET A 391 7.34 24.15 -14.97
C MET A 391 8.61 24.74 -14.35
N ALA A 392 9.13 24.15 -13.27
CA ALA A 392 10.38 24.58 -12.65
C ALA A 392 11.64 24.33 -13.53
N ARG A 393 11.56 23.43 -14.53
CA ARG A 393 12.68 23.11 -15.43
C ARG A 393 12.66 23.91 -16.73
N ILE A 394 11.50 24.44 -17.14
CA ILE A 394 11.37 25.20 -18.37
C ILE A 394 11.97 26.59 -18.18
N THR A 395 13.05 26.89 -18.91
CA THR A 395 13.68 28.22 -18.92
C THR A 395 13.42 28.98 -20.22
N THR A 396 13.22 28.26 -21.32
CA THR A 396 12.91 28.81 -22.64
C THR A 396 11.53 28.39 -23.11
N LEU A 397 10.85 29.33 -23.75
CA LEU A 397 9.55 29.04 -24.36
C LEU A 397 9.76 28.29 -25.69
N THR A 398 9.14 27.13 -25.83
CA THR A 398 9.13 26.33 -27.05
C THR A 398 7.69 25.99 -27.41
N ASN A 399 7.42 25.69 -28.68
CA ASN A 399 6.08 25.28 -29.10
C ASN A 399 5.60 24.03 -28.34
N GLU A 400 6.50 23.10 -28.03
CA GLU A 400 6.16 21.90 -27.25
C GLU A 400 5.83 22.22 -25.79
N SER A 401 6.56 23.12 -25.13
CA SER A 401 6.24 23.50 -23.76
C SER A 401 4.89 24.23 -23.66
N ILE A 402 4.55 25.05 -24.64
CA ILE A 402 3.21 25.67 -24.73
C ILE A 402 2.14 24.61 -24.92
N ARG A 403 2.35 23.62 -25.80
CA ARG A 403 1.40 22.52 -26.01
C ARG A 403 1.14 21.73 -24.74
N VAL A 404 2.17 21.39 -23.98
CA VAL A 404 2.05 20.68 -22.68
C VAL A 404 1.23 21.52 -21.70
N LEU A 405 1.61 22.79 -21.52
CA LEU A 405 0.96 23.72 -20.61
C LEU A 405 -0.53 23.91 -20.94
N GLN A 406 -0.87 24.18 -22.20
CA GLN A 406 -2.26 24.31 -22.64
C GLN A 406 -3.07 23.02 -22.48
N THR A 407 -2.45 21.86 -22.70
CA THR A 407 -3.11 20.56 -22.52
C THR A 407 -3.38 20.29 -21.05
N ALA A 408 -2.45 20.63 -20.15
CA ALA A 408 -2.65 20.59 -18.70
C ALA A 408 -3.78 21.53 -18.25
N GLY A 409 -3.85 22.75 -18.77
CA GLY A 409 -4.94 23.69 -18.47
C GLY A 409 -6.31 23.20 -18.96
N LYS A 410 -6.36 22.52 -20.10
CA LYS A 410 -7.59 21.85 -20.58
C LYS A 410 -7.98 20.68 -19.67
N LEU A 411 -7.01 19.87 -19.23
CA LEU A 411 -7.27 18.79 -18.28
C LEU A 411 -7.86 19.34 -16.99
N GLU A 412 -7.25 20.38 -16.41
CA GLU A 412 -7.73 21.02 -15.17
C GLU A 412 -9.20 21.45 -15.30
N LYS A 413 -9.58 22.13 -16.40
CA LYS A 413 -10.97 22.53 -16.64
C LYS A 413 -11.93 21.34 -16.69
N ILE A 414 -11.53 20.23 -17.33
CA ILE A 414 -12.33 19.00 -17.40
C ILE A 414 -12.46 18.38 -16.00
N LEU A 415 -11.38 18.31 -15.23
CA LEU A 415 -11.39 17.78 -13.86
C LEU A 415 -12.31 18.60 -12.95
N ILE A 416 -12.18 19.93 -12.96
CA ILE A 416 -13.03 20.83 -12.18
C ILE A 416 -14.50 20.67 -12.59
N GLN A 417 -14.80 20.58 -13.89
CA GLN A 417 -16.16 20.35 -14.36
C GLN A 417 -16.74 19.04 -13.81
N MET A 418 -15.96 17.95 -13.81
CA MET A 418 -16.42 16.68 -13.25
C MET A 418 -16.75 16.76 -11.76
N VAL A 419 -15.96 17.52 -10.99
CA VAL A 419 -16.22 17.76 -9.56
C VAL A 419 -17.52 18.54 -9.36
N VAL A 420 -17.72 19.62 -10.11
CA VAL A 420 -18.92 20.47 -10.02
C VAL A 420 -20.19 19.71 -10.41
N GLU A 421 -20.12 18.85 -11.41
CA GLU A 421 -21.25 17.99 -11.82
C GLU A 421 -21.63 16.99 -10.71
N ASP A 422 -20.65 16.32 -10.11
CA ASP A 422 -20.90 15.29 -9.08
C ASP A 422 -21.34 15.89 -7.74
N SER A 423 -20.93 17.12 -7.44
CA SER A 423 -21.27 17.80 -6.19
C SER A 423 -22.59 18.57 -6.21
N SER A 424 -23.32 18.55 -7.32
CA SER A 424 -24.59 19.26 -7.49
C SER A 424 -25.71 18.78 -6.55
N GLU A 425 -25.62 17.55 -6.05
CA GLU A 425 -26.57 16.93 -5.11
C GLU A 425 -26.15 17.04 -3.63
N CYS A 426 -24.99 17.63 -3.33
CA CYS A 426 -24.45 17.76 -1.96
C CYS A 426 -24.79 19.12 -1.33
N ASP A 427 -25.09 19.15 -0.02
CA ASP A 427 -25.46 20.38 0.71
C ASP A 427 -24.41 21.50 0.65
N ASP A 428 -23.12 21.15 0.58
CA ASP A 428 -22.00 22.10 0.40
C ASP A 428 -21.69 22.41 -1.08
N GLY A 429 -22.40 21.78 -2.02
CA GLY A 429 -22.13 21.92 -3.46
C GLY A 429 -20.71 21.51 -3.86
N GLY A 430 -20.01 20.74 -3.02
CA GLY A 430 -18.62 20.32 -3.22
C GLY A 430 -17.57 21.40 -2.95
N LYS A 431 -17.93 22.50 -2.28
CA LYS A 431 -16.99 23.60 -2.01
C LYS A 431 -15.76 23.14 -1.24
N GLY A 432 -15.90 22.27 -0.25
CA GLY A 432 -14.76 21.68 0.47
C GLY A 432 -13.75 21.02 -0.47
N VAL A 433 -14.21 20.17 -1.40
CA VAL A 433 -13.32 19.45 -2.32
C VAL A 433 -12.75 20.36 -3.40
N VAL A 434 -13.54 21.29 -3.93
CA VAL A 434 -13.06 22.29 -4.90
C VAL A 434 -11.97 23.16 -4.28
N THR A 435 -12.05 23.50 -2.99
CA THR A 435 -10.98 24.25 -2.31
C THR A 435 -9.67 23.49 -2.15
N GLU A 436 -9.68 22.14 -2.19
CA GLU A 436 -8.46 21.34 -2.19
C GLU A 436 -7.70 21.41 -3.53
N MET A 437 -8.39 21.75 -4.62
CA MET A 437 -7.80 21.81 -5.98
C MET A 437 -7.13 23.16 -6.23
N ILE A 438 -5.84 23.25 -5.93
CA ILE A 438 -5.02 24.45 -6.16
C ILE A 438 -4.79 24.63 -7.68
N PRO A 439 -5.24 25.75 -8.29
CA PRO A 439 -5.10 25.96 -9.73
C PRO A 439 -3.65 25.81 -10.22
N TYR A 440 -3.49 25.26 -11.42
CA TYR A 440 -2.16 25.08 -12.04
C TYR A 440 -1.52 26.37 -12.52
N GLU A 441 -2.29 27.47 -12.59
CA GLU A 441 -1.83 28.79 -13.04
C GLU A 441 -1.11 28.78 -14.40
N VAL A 442 -1.56 27.91 -15.31
CA VAL A 442 -0.95 27.70 -16.63
C VAL A 442 -0.79 29.02 -17.39
N ASP A 443 -1.84 29.84 -17.42
CA ASP A 443 -1.84 31.10 -18.18
C ASP A 443 -0.82 32.11 -17.63
N SER A 444 -0.63 32.16 -16.31
CA SER A 444 0.33 33.07 -15.68
C SER A 444 1.78 32.65 -16.01
N VAL A 445 2.05 31.35 -16.01
CA VAL A 445 3.38 30.82 -16.32
C VAL A 445 3.71 30.98 -17.80
N VAL A 446 2.76 30.70 -18.69
CA VAL A 446 2.93 30.95 -20.14
C VAL A 446 3.24 32.43 -20.38
N LYS A 447 2.52 33.34 -19.73
CA LYS A 447 2.75 34.80 -19.84
C LYS A 447 4.14 35.20 -19.34
N ASN A 448 4.60 34.66 -18.22
CA ASN A 448 5.93 34.95 -17.68
C ASN A 448 7.05 34.40 -18.58
N LEU A 449 6.90 33.18 -19.10
CA LEU A 449 7.86 32.59 -20.04
C LEU A 449 7.96 33.41 -21.33
N MET A 450 6.83 33.89 -21.87
CA MET A 450 6.82 34.79 -23.02
C MET A 450 7.56 36.10 -22.75
N LYS A 451 7.28 36.75 -21.62
CA LYS A 451 7.99 38.00 -21.26
C LYS A 451 9.49 37.79 -21.13
N ASN A 452 9.92 36.69 -20.51
CA ASN A 452 11.33 36.33 -20.41
C ASN A 452 11.95 36.07 -21.79
N TRP A 453 11.24 35.38 -22.68
CA TRP A 453 11.68 35.14 -24.05
C TRP A 453 11.84 36.46 -24.83
N ILE A 454 10.85 37.37 -24.76
CA ILE A 454 10.91 38.70 -25.40
C ILE A 454 12.12 39.48 -24.87
N ASN A 455 12.30 39.55 -23.55
CA ASN A 455 13.41 40.25 -22.93
C ASN A 455 14.77 39.71 -23.38
N GLU A 456 14.90 38.39 -23.48
CA GLU A 456 16.11 37.73 -23.95
C GLU A 456 16.39 38.02 -25.43
N ARG A 457 15.36 37.97 -26.29
CA ARG A 457 15.49 38.34 -27.70
C ARG A 457 15.93 39.79 -27.89
N LEU A 458 15.33 40.71 -27.13
CA LEU A 458 15.72 42.12 -27.13
C LEU A 458 17.14 42.34 -26.57
N ARG A 459 17.56 41.55 -25.56
CA ARG A 459 18.92 41.59 -25.03
C ARG A 459 19.94 41.17 -26.09
N ILE A 460 19.68 40.09 -26.83
CA ILE A 460 20.55 39.63 -27.93
C ILE A 460 20.68 40.74 -29.00
N GLY A 461 19.57 41.39 -29.37
CA GLY A 461 19.58 42.53 -30.29
C GLY A 461 20.41 43.71 -29.77
N ARG A 462 20.25 44.07 -28.49
CA ARG A 462 21.07 45.12 -27.84
C ARG A 462 22.56 44.76 -27.83
N GLU A 463 22.93 43.52 -27.53
CA GLU A 463 24.32 43.08 -27.53
C GLU A 463 24.96 43.11 -28.93
N CYS A 464 24.18 42.76 -29.97
CA CYS A 464 24.61 42.91 -31.36
C CYS A 464 24.95 44.38 -31.67
N PHE A 465 24.08 45.30 -31.26
CA PHE A 465 24.29 46.74 -31.40
C PHE A 465 25.49 47.25 -30.60
N LEU A 466 25.61 46.90 -29.31
CA LEU A 466 26.71 47.34 -28.45
C LEU A 466 28.06 46.87 -28.99
N ARG A 467 28.14 45.62 -29.47
CA ARG A 467 29.36 45.10 -30.10
C ARG A 467 29.73 45.87 -31.37
N ALA A 468 28.75 46.28 -32.17
CA ALA A 468 28.99 47.09 -33.36
C ALA A 468 29.59 48.47 -33.02
N LYS A 469 29.19 49.10 -31.91
CA LYS A 469 29.75 50.39 -31.45
C LYS A 469 31.27 50.36 -31.32
N GLU A 470 31.81 49.24 -30.84
CA GLU A 470 33.25 49.10 -30.57
C GLU A 470 34.04 48.62 -31.78
N THR A 471 33.43 47.81 -32.64
CA THR A 471 34.15 47.02 -33.65
C THR A 471 33.96 47.50 -35.09
N GLU A 472 32.91 48.28 -35.37
CA GLU A 472 32.54 48.61 -36.75
C GLU A 472 33.19 49.91 -37.25
N SER A 473 33.47 49.94 -38.57
CA SER A 473 34.04 51.12 -39.25
C SER A 473 33.00 52.15 -39.70
N TRP A 474 31.71 51.84 -39.59
CA TRP A 474 30.57 52.68 -39.98
C TRP A 474 30.58 53.16 -41.44
N ASN A 475 31.24 52.42 -42.32
CA ASN A 475 31.26 52.66 -43.76
C ASN A 475 30.19 51.82 -44.48
N PRO A 476 29.63 52.33 -45.59
CA PRO A 476 28.76 51.54 -46.46
C PRO A 476 29.48 50.29 -46.96
N LYS A 477 28.78 49.14 -47.01
CA LYS A 477 29.34 47.89 -47.57
C LYS A 477 29.76 48.05 -49.03
N SER A 478 28.98 48.76 -49.83
CA SER A 478 29.27 49.02 -51.23
C SER A 478 28.46 50.20 -51.77
N LYS A 479 28.70 50.60 -53.03
CA LYS A 479 27.88 51.64 -53.69
C LYS A 479 26.44 51.18 -53.95
N SER A 480 26.19 49.88 -54.05
CA SER A 480 24.86 49.29 -54.21
C SER A 480 24.18 48.99 -52.87
N GLU A 481 24.94 48.92 -51.77
CA GLU A 481 24.45 48.65 -50.41
C GLU A 481 24.87 49.78 -49.47
N PRO A 482 24.09 50.89 -49.41
CA PRO A 482 24.45 52.11 -48.68
C PRO A 482 24.20 51.98 -47.17
N TYR A 483 24.47 50.82 -46.58
CA TYR A 483 24.30 50.54 -45.16
C TYR A 483 25.52 49.80 -44.59
N ALA A 484 25.70 49.90 -43.27
CA ALA A 484 26.78 49.25 -42.54
C ALA A 484 26.46 47.76 -42.27
N GLN A 485 27.44 46.96 -41.86
CA GLN A 485 27.24 45.53 -41.56
C GLN A 485 26.34 45.33 -40.33
N SER A 486 26.45 46.18 -39.31
CA SER A 486 25.60 46.08 -38.12
C SER A 486 24.13 46.28 -38.40
N ALA A 487 23.76 47.07 -39.41
CA ALA A 487 22.36 47.21 -39.82
C ALA A 487 21.81 45.89 -40.36
N VAL A 488 22.64 45.12 -41.09
CA VAL A 488 22.27 43.79 -41.58
C VAL A 488 22.17 42.79 -40.44
N ASP A 489 23.14 42.79 -39.53
CA ASP A 489 23.17 41.85 -38.40
C ASP A 489 22.01 42.11 -37.43
N LEU A 490 21.71 43.38 -37.12
CA LEU A 490 20.57 43.76 -36.31
C LEU A 490 19.25 43.35 -36.97
N MET A 491 19.08 43.64 -38.27
CA MET A 491 17.87 43.26 -39.00
C MET A 491 17.71 41.75 -39.11
N MET A 492 18.82 40.99 -39.16
CA MET A 492 18.79 39.53 -39.11
C MET A 492 18.28 39.02 -37.77
N VAL A 493 18.76 39.58 -36.65
CA VAL A 493 18.27 39.24 -35.30
C VAL A 493 16.78 39.55 -35.16
N VAL A 494 16.35 40.72 -35.65
CA VAL A 494 14.93 41.11 -35.62
C VAL A 494 14.08 40.18 -36.47
N LYS A 495 14.53 39.87 -37.70
CA LYS A 495 13.81 38.95 -38.58
C LYS A 495 13.61 37.59 -37.92
N VAL A 496 14.66 36.99 -37.39
CA VAL A 496 14.58 35.70 -36.67
C VAL A 496 13.63 35.78 -35.48
N THR A 497 13.68 36.89 -34.73
CA THR A 497 12.78 37.11 -33.59
C THR A 497 11.32 37.18 -34.01
N VAL A 498 11.00 37.92 -35.09
CA VAL A 498 9.63 38.05 -35.60
C VAL A 498 9.14 36.73 -36.18
N ASP A 499 9.96 36.04 -36.98
CA ASP A 499 9.63 34.75 -37.58
C ASP A 499 9.27 33.73 -36.47
N GLU A 500 10.10 33.60 -35.43
CA GLU A 500 9.81 32.71 -34.31
C GLU A 500 8.60 33.14 -33.46
N PHE A 501 8.38 34.45 -33.29
CA PHE A 501 7.20 34.94 -32.60
C PHE A 501 5.90 34.61 -33.35
N ILE A 502 5.95 34.57 -34.68
CA ILE A 502 4.84 34.14 -35.54
C ILE A 502 4.60 32.62 -35.44
N ASP A 503 5.59 31.83 -35.05
CA ASP A 503 5.42 30.38 -34.85
C ASP A 503 4.78 30.04 -33.49
N ILE A 504 4.72 30.99 -32.55
CA ILE A 504 4.08 30.82 -31.23
C ILE A 504 2.55 30.82 -31.37
N PRO A 505 1.78 29.91 -30.74
CA PRO A 505 0.32 29.84 -30.84
C PRO A 505 -0.41 31.17 -30.61
N SER A 506 -1.43 31.46 -31.43
CA SER A 506 -2.15 32.74 -31.45
C SER A 506 -2.76 33.15 -30.12
N SER A 507 -3.25 32.18 -29.34
CA SER A 507 -3.87 32.41 -28.02
C SER A 507 -2.93 33.07 -27.00
N VAL A 508 -1.62 32.94 -27.19
CA VAL A 508 -0.60 33.52 -26.31
C VAL A 508 -0.06 34.85 -26.86
N ARG A 509 -0.11 34.99 -28.20
CA ARG A 509 0.53 36.08 -28.94
C ARG A 509 -0.16 37.43 -28.74
N GLU A 510 -1.50 37.45 -28.80
CA GLU A 510 -2.29 38.68 -28.88
C GLU A 510 -2.05 39.68 -27.74
N GLU A 511 -1.81 39.20 -26.51
CA GLU A 511 -1.57 40.07 -25.36
C GLU A 511 -0.16 40.69 -25.33
N LEU A 512 0.82 40.12 -26.05
CA LEU A 512 2.24 40.45 -25.90
C LEU A 512 2.88 40.95 -27.20
N VAL A 513 2.10 41.09 -28.28
CA VAL A 513 2.59 41.71 -29.53
C VAL A 513 3.10 43.12 -29.28
N GLN A 514 2.37 43.91 -28.49
CA GLN A 514 2.74 45.29 -28.21
C GLN A 514 4.07 45.37 -27.43
N ASP A 515 4.27 44.50 -26.44
CA ASP A 515 5.52 44.43 -25.67
C ASP A 515 6.74 44.15 -26.58
N LEU A 516 6.59 43.26 -27.56
CA LEU A 516 7.66 42.99 -28.53
C LEU A 516 7.88 44.17 -29.49
N VAL A 517 6.81 44.76 -30.01
CA VAL A 517 6.87 45.90 -30.94
C VAL A 517 7.54 47.10 -30.27
N ASP A 518 7.12 47.47 -29.06
CA ASP A 518 7.70 48.56 -28.29
C ASP A 518 9.18 48.29 -27.98
N GLY A 519 9.51 47.04 -27.65
CA GLY A 519 10.89 46.62 -27.41
C GLY A 519 11.80 46.76 -28.64
N LEU A 520 11.30 46.36 -29.81
CA LEU A 520 12.02 46.49 -31.09
C LEU A 520 12.12 47.95 -31.53
N GLU A 521 11.08 48.75 -31.33
CA GLU A 521 11.09 50.18 -31.60
C GLU A 521 12.19 50.87 -30.80
N ASN A 522 12.26 50.64 -29.49
CA ASN A 522 13.30 51.20 -28.62
C ASN A 522 14.70 50.79 -29.10
N LEU A 523 14.89 49.52 -29.50
CA LEU A 523 16.16 49.02 -30.03
C LEU A 523 16.58 49.76 -31.33
N PHE A 524 15.63 50.04 -32.22
CA PHE A 524 15.90 50.80 -33.44
C PHE A 524 16.16 52.29 -33.16
N GLN A 525 15.44 52.88 -32.21
CA GLN A 525 15.67 54.27 -31.78
C GLN A 525 17.08 54.43 -31.17
N ASP A 526 17.51 53.48 -30.34
CA ASP A 526 18.87 53.46 -29.78
C ASP A 526 19.94 53.35 -30.87
N TYR A 527 19.72 52.48 -31.87
CA TYR A 527 20.64 52.31 -33.00
C TYR A 527 20.75 53.58 -33.84
N THR A 528 19.61 54.14 -34.26
CA THR A 528 19.55 55.30 -35.15
C THR A 528 20.07 56.57 -34.49
N SER A 529 19.76 56.79 -33.20
CA SER A 529 20.29 57.91 -32.42
C SER A 529 21.82 57.86 -32.32
N PHE A 530 22.40 56.68 -32.07
CA PHE A 530 23.85 56.52 -32.05
C PHE A 530 24.49 56.83 -33.42
N VAL A 531 23.97 56.24 -34.50
CA VAL A 531 24.51 56.47 -35.86
C VAL A 531 24.43 57.95 -36.26
N SER A 532 23.32 58.62 -35.91
CA SER A 532 23.17 60.05 -36.17
C SER A 532 24.23 60.90 -35.46
N SER A 533 24.67 60.49 -34.27
CA SER A 533 25.72 61.17 -33.51
C SER A 533 27.11 61.00 -34.16
N CYS A 534 27.36 59.90 -34.86
CA CYS A 534 28.62 59.65 -35.57
C CYS A 534 28.82 60.58 -36.78
N GLY A 535 27.74 61.09 -37.38
CA GLY A 535 27.80 61.98 -38.55
C GLY A 535 28.07 63.47 -38.24
N GLY A 536 27.99 63.89 -36.97
CA GLY A 536 28.10 65.30 -36.57
C GLY A 536 29.53 65.84 -36.40
N GLY A 537 30.55 64.97 -36.37
CA GLY A 537 31.92 65.35 -36.05
C GLY A 537 32.84 65.45 -37.27
N ARG A 538 32.90 66.61 -37.95
CA ARG A 538 34.12 66.97 -38.68
C ARG A 538 35.21 67.25 -37.66
N GLY A 539 36.03 66.24 -37.37
CA GLY A 539 37.18 66.40 -36.50
C GLY A 539 37.53 65.11 -35.79
N ARG A 540 38.40 64.34 -36.43
CA ARG A 540 39.26 63.30 -35.84
C ARG A 540 39.42 63.48 -34.32
N ARG A 541 38.65 62.73 -33.54
CA ARG A 541 39.01 62.40 -32.16
C ARG A 541 38.60 60.97 -31.88
N ARG A 542 39.63 60.16 -31.70
CA ARG A 542 39.61 58.90 -30.95
C ARG A 542 38.82 59.17 -29.67
N CYS A 543 37.72 58.46 -29.46
CA CYS A 543 37.07 58.41 -28.15
C CYS A 543 37.95 57.54 -27.23
N GLU A 544 39.02 58.13 -26.70
CA GLU A 544 39.64 57.68 -25.46
C GLU A 544 38.90 58.36 -24.30
N GLY A 545 38.61 57.55 -23.27
CA GLY A 545 37.60 57.80 -22.25
C GLY A 545 37.92 58.89 -21.22
N GLY A 546 36.85 59.38 -20.60
CA GLY A 546 36.88 60.02 -19.29
C GLY A 546 36.31 59.04 -18.27
N GLY A 547 37.17 58.49 -17.43
CA GLY A 547 36.76 57.78 -16.23
C GLY A 547 36.43 58.76 -15.13
N ASP A 548 35.26 58.58 -14.52
CA ASP A 548 35.12 58.72 -13.08
C ASP A 548 35.10 57.30 -12.52
N ALA A 549 36.19 56.94 -11.86
CA ALA A 549 36.28 55.76 -11.03
C ALA A 549 36.03 56.19 -9.59
N ASP A 550 34.98 55.66 -8.99
CA ASP A 550 35.08 55.15 -7.62
C ASP A 550 34.23 53.88 -7.49
N GLY A 551 34.85 52.80 -7.05
CA GLY A 551 34.16 51.62 -6.49
C GLY A 551 33.92 50.39 -7.38
N MET A 552 34.94 49.52 -7.46
CA MET A 552 34.86 48.05 -7.53
C MET A 552 34.52 47.35 -8.87
N ALA A 553 35.58 47.14 -9.67
CA ALA A 553 35.89 45.85 -10.30
C ALA A 553 37.43 45.74 -10.25
N THR A 554 38.07 44.70 -9.73
CA THR A 554 38.08 43.32 -10.18
C THR A 554 39.06 42.59 -9.27
N ASP A 555 38.77 41.34 -8.91
CA ASP A 555 39.84 40.35 -8.93
C ASP A 555 39.24 38.98 -9.21
N SER A 556 39.95 38.21 -10.04
CA SER A 556 39.78 36.77 -10.27
C SER A 556 38.74 36.30 -11.30
N TRP A 557 39.04 36.54 -12.59
CA TRP A 557 38.79 35.55 -13.66
C TRP A 557 40.05 35.41 -14.51
N SER A 558 41.01 34.62 -14.02
CA SER A 558 42.08 34.02 -14.83
C SER A 558 42.71 32.88 -14.05
N ARG A 559 42.04 31.73 -14.05
CA ARG A 559 42.68 30.40 -13.95
C ARG A 559 41.64 29.31 -14.19
N ILE A 560 42.09 28.26 -14.88
CA ILE A 560 41.48 26.94 -15.06
C ILE A 560 40.78 26.73 -16.41
N SER A 561 41.60 26.49 -17.43
CA SER A 561 41.48 25.26 -18.20
C SER A 561 42.62 24.32 -17.79
N GLN A 562 42.35 23.01 -17.77
CA GLN A 562 43.19 21.85 -17.38
C GLN A 562 43.19 21.42 -15.89
N ARG A 563 42.28 20.48 -15.54
CA ARG A 563 42.61 19.05 -15.33
C ARG A 563 41.42 18.27 -14.74
N GLN A 564 41.17 17.10 -15.32
CA GLN A 564 40.34 16.01 -14.78
C GLN A 564 40.89 15.46 -13.45
N ARG A 565 40.01 15.22 -12.45
CA ARG A 565 39.77 13.94 -11.73
C ARG A 565 39.05 14.14 -10.38
N VAL A 566 37.95 13.39 -10.20
CA VAL A 566 37.56 12.57 -9.02
C VAL A 566 37.54 13.24 -7.63
N SER A 567 36.36 13.46 -7.02
CA SER A 567 35.69 12.53 -6.08
C SER A 567 34.59 13.24 -5.27
N ARG A 568 33.44 12.56 -5.10
CA ARG A 568 32.29 12.98 -4.26
C ARG A 568 32.48 12.55 -2.81
N GLY A 569 31.99 13.39 -1.90
CA GLY A 569 31.66 13.09 -0.49
C GLY A 569 31.68 14.39 0.31
N GLY A 570 30.70 14.79 1.11
CA GLY A 570 29.42 14.24 1.56
C GLY A 570 29.06 15.00 2.85
N MET A 571 27.79 15.29 3.14
CA MET A 571 27.37 15.72 4.50
C MET A 571 25.87 15.52 4.77
N GLY A 572 25.58 14.65 5.73
CA GLY A 572 24.46 14.56 6.72
C GLY A 572 22.98 14.60 6.26
N ALA A 573 22.01 13.90 6.88
CA ALA A 573 21.98 12.88 7.93
C ALA A 573 20.53 12.31 8.05
N ILE A 574 20.40 10.97 8.13
CA ILE A 574 19.48 10.12 8.95
C ILE A 574 17.95 10.19 8.68
N VAL A 575 17.34 9.04 8.29
CA VAL A 575 16.45 8.16 9.11
C VAL A 575 16.01 6.91 8.29
N LEU A 576 16.19 5.72 8.91
CA LEU A 576 15.58 4.38 8.70
C LEU A 576 15.90 3.49 7.47
N GLY A 577 16.35 2.27 7.79
CA GLY A 577 16.37 1.09 6.92
C GLY A 577 17.77 0.55 6.68
N VAL A 578 18.23 -0.39 7.51
CA VAL A 578 19.47 -1.14 7.26
C VAL A 578 19.28 -1.96 5.96
N ARG A 579 19.64 -1.37 4.81
CA ARG A 579 19.94 -2.15 3.61
C ARG A 579 21.27 -2.85 3.88
N VAL A 580 21.21 -4.16 4.07
CA VAL A 580 22.40 -5.02 4.08
C VAL A 580 23.11 -4.81 2.75
N LEU A 581 24.25 -4.12 2.76
CA LEU A 581 25.10 -3.96 1.59
C LEU A 581 25.69 -5.34 1.26
N MET A 582 25.15 -5.98 0.22
CA MET A 582 25.64 -7.26 -0.26
C MET A 582 27.08 -7.11 -0.78
N PRO A 583 28.00 -8.03 -0.45
CA PRO A 583 29.39 -7.95 -0.87
C PRO A 583 29.52 -7.95 -2.42
N PRO A 584 30.48 -7.21 -3.00
CA PRO A 584 30.65 -7.08 -4.45
C PRO A 584 30.92 -8.44 -5.12
N THR A 585 30.36 -8.63 -6.31
CA THR A 585 30.47 -9.89 -7.06
C THR A 585 31.91 -10.12 -7.53
N THR A 586 32.47 -11.29 -7.25
CA THR A 586 33.79 -11.73 -7.75
C THR A 586 33.78 -12.12 -9.23
N GLY A 587 32.67 -11.90 -9.95
CA GLY A 587 32.49 -12.19 -11.38
C GLY A 587 32.38 -13.68 -11.73
N ARG A 588 32.65 -14.61 -10.80
CA ARG A 588 32.55 -16.05 -11.00
C ARG A 588 31.39 -16.64 -10.19
N TRP A 589 30.26 -16.86 -10.84
CA TRP A 589 29.07 -17.46 -10.24
C TRP A 589 29.18 -18.99 -10.23
N ASN A 590 29.03 -19.61 -9.06
CA ASN A 590 29.09 -21.07 -8.89
C ASN A 590 28.05 -21.52 -7.85
N ARG A 591 27.38 -22.65 -8.10
CA ARG A 591 26.43 -23.27 -7.16
C ARG A 591 27.02 -23.59 -5.77
N SER A 592 28.34 -23.74 -5.69
CA SER A 592 29.06 -24.03 -4.44
C SER A 592 29.66 -22.78 -3.78
N ASP A 593 29.51 -21.59 -4.39
CA ASP A 593 30.02 -20.34 -3.84
C ASP A 593 29.01 -19.73 -2.84
N PRO A 594 29.41 -19.49 -1.58
CA PRO A 594 28.52 -18.93 -0.55
C PRO A 594 27.92 -17.57 -0.94
N ASN A 595 28.66 -16.72 -1.67
CA ASN A 595 28.16 -15.41 -2.10
C ASN A 595 27.07 -15.54 -3.18
N THR A 596 27.20 -16.51 -4.07
CA THR A 596 26.18 -16.87 -5.06
C THR A 596 24.90 -17.35 -4.37
N VAL A 597 25.01 -18.23 -3.37
CA VAL A 597 23.85 -18.74 -2.61
C VAL A 597 23.15 -17.62 -1.84
N LEU A 598 23.91 -16.74 -1.18
CA LEU A 598 23.36 -15.62 -0.42
C LEU A 598 22.56 -14.65 -1.32
N ARG A 599 23.08 -14.36 -2.54
CA ARG A 599 22.39 -13.49 -3.52
C ARG A 599 21.13 -14.13 -4.10
N VAL A 600 21.14 -15.45 -4.32
CA VAL A 600 19.97 -16.22 -4.76
C VAL A 600 18.88 -16.28 -3.69
N LEU A 601 19.23 -16.39 -2.40
CA LEU A 601 18.24 -16.39 -1.31
C LEU A 601 17.63 -15.00 -1.08
N CYS A 602 18.37 -13.93 -1.39
CA CYS A 602 17.92 -12.53 -1.28
C CYS A 602 17.29 -11.98 -2.59
N HIS A 603 16.88 -12.85 -3.51
CA HIS A 603 16.60 -12.57 -4.94
C HIS A 603 15.51 -11.53 -5.27
N ARG A 604 14.82 -10.93 -4.31
CA ARG A 604 13.64 -10.11 -4.64
C ARG A 604 13.93 -8.89 -5.52
N ASN A 605 15.17 -8.38 -5.56
CA ASN A 605 15.60 -7.23 -6.38
C ASN A 605 17.03 -7.35 -7.02
N ASP A 606 17.62 -8.54 -7.16
CA ASP A 606 18.95 -8.72 -7.80
C ASP A 606 18.81 -9.35 -9.20
N GLU A 607 18.88 -8.51 -10.24
CA GLU A 607 18.73 -8.95 -11.64
C GLU A 607 19.79 -9.96 -12.08
N VAL A 608 21.01 -9.87 -11.53
CA VAL A 608 22.12 -10.76 -11.89
C VAL A 608 21.91 -12.15 -11.32
N ALA A 609 21.41 -12.23 -10.07
CA ALA A 609 21.00 -13.50 -9.46
C ALA A 609 19.83 -14.14 -10.23
N SER A 610 18.86 -13.33 -10.67
CA SER A 610 17.74 -13.81 -11.48
C SER A 610 18.17 -14.38 -12.82
N TRP A 611 19.07 -13.67 -13.51
CA TRP A 611 19.62 -14.13 -14.77
C TRP A 611 20.43 -15.42 -14.62
N PHE A 612 21.24 -15.53 -13.57
CA PHE A 612 22.00 -16.75 -13.25
C PHE A 612 21.08 -17.95 -13.00
N LEU A 613 20.00 -17.80 -12.23
CA LEU A 613 19.02 -18.87 -11.97
C LEU A 613 18.32 -19.33 -13.24
N LYS A 614 17.83 -18.39 -14.06
CA LYS A 614 17.15 -18.69 -15.32
C LYS A 614 18.07 -19.45 -16.28
N LYS A 615 19.35 -19.05 -16.36
CA LYS A 615 20.34 -19.72 -17.22
C LYS A 615 20.75 -21.10 -16.70
N THR A 616 20.98 -21.23 -15.39
CA THR A 616 21.51 -22.46 -14.78
C THR A 616 20.47 -23.56 -14.69
N PHE A 617 19.22 -23.20 -14.40
CA PHE A 617 18.11 -24.14 -14.19
C PHE A 617 17.08 -24.14 -15.33
N GLN A 618 17.36 -23.44 -16.44
CA GLN A 618 16.49 -23.36 -17.63
C GLN A 618 15.03 -22.97 -17.31
N LEU A 619 14.84 -22.08 -16.33
CA LEU A 619 13.52 -21.65 -15.91
C LEU A 619 12.85 -20.82 -17.02
N PRO A 620 11.54 -21.00 -17.29
CA PRO A 620 10.84 -20.25 -18.33
C PRO A 620 10.90 -18.75 -18.04
N LYS A 621 11.22 -17.95 -19.07
CA LYS A 621 11.14 -16.48 -18.97
C LYS A 621 9.66 -16.12 -18.81
N ARG A 622 9.30 -15.45 -17.71
CA ARG A 622 7.97 -14.81 -17.58
C ARG A 622 7.80 -13.85 -18.78
N ARG A 623 6.70 -14.03 -19.51
CA ARG A 623 6.20 -13.03 -20.46
C ARG A 623 5.69 -11.83 -19.69
#